data_AF-A0A6P4EHM0-F1
#
_entry.id   AF-A0A6P4EHM0-F1
#
_cell.length_a   1.000
_cell.length_b   1.000
_cell.length_c   1.000
_cell.angle_alpha   90.00
_cell.angle_beta   90.00
_cell.angle_gamma   90.00
#
_symmetry.space_group_name_H-M   'P 1'
#
loop_
_entity.id
_entity.type
_entity.pdbx_description
1 polymer ?
#
loop_
_entity_poly.entity_id
_entity_poly.type
_entity_poly.pdbx_seq_one_letter_code
_entity_poly.pdbx_strand_id
1 'polypeptide(L)'
;MIAIENAACPDYITEKFWRPLVMGVIPIYFGSPTIKDWQPNNKSAIFVEDFTHPRGLANYLNELADNQTLYDSYRQHKLNWRNPISNKKLLHNLVTRQYHIGDSSPGASLFDKFECSVCNYVINTARNVMANSRHYNCPLEPVYAHLEDKKMPRNVADWRSMMEVGQCQAKILDEFFRRNSSFHEADFEAELTRRMDRNQCK
;
A
#
# COMPACT_ATOMS: atom_id res chain seq x y z
N MET A 1 5.31 -12.60 10.01
CA MET A 1 6.21 -11.73 9.20
C MET A 1 5.75 -10.30 9.38
N ILE A 2 6.67 -9.35 9.56
CA ILE A 2 6.34 -7.92 9.64
C ILE A 2 6.00 -7.42 8.23
N ALA A 3 4.82 -6.82 8.06
CA ALA A 3 4.25 -6.40 6.79
C ALA A 3 3.78 -4.95 6.89
N ILE A 4 4.72 -4.01 6.94
CA ILE A 4 4.45 -2.58 7.12
C ILE A 4 4.59 -1.87 5.77
N GLU A 5 3.56 -1.12 5.38
CA GLU A 5 3.62 -0.27 4.19
C GLU A 5 4.43 1.01 4.45
N ASN A 6 4.95 1.60 3.37
CA ASN A 6 5.72 2.84 3.48
C ASN A 6 4.88 4.03 3.95
N ALA A 7 3.55 3.94 3.79
CA ALA A 7 2.58 4.93 4.24
C ALA A 7 1.24 4.26 4.56
N ALA A 8 0.45 4.86 5.45
CA ALA A 8 -0.88 4.40 5.79
C ALA A 8 -1.93 5.19 5.00
N CYS A 9 -2.32 4.67 3.84
CA CYS A 9 -3.22 5.36 2.90
C CYS A 9 -4.34 4.42 2.46
N PRO A 10 -5.58 4.91 2.24
CA PRO A 10 -6.62 4.13 1.60
C PRO A 10 -6.11 3.47 0.32
N ASP A 11 -6.40 2.18 0.18
CA ASP A 11 -6.07 1.34 -0.98
C ASP A 11 -4.57 1.15 -1.31
N TYR A 12 -3.65 1.72 -0.51
CA TYR A 12 -2.22 1.46 -0.63
C TYR A 12 -1.84 0.12 0.00
N ILE A 13 -2.14 -0.96 -0.75
CA ILE A 13 -1.92 -2.35 -0.35
C ILE A 13 -0.95 -2.97 -1.34
N THR A 14 0.21 -3.39 -0.87
CA THR A 14 1.29 -3.91 -1.73
C THR A 14 1.56 -5.39 -1.48
N GLU A 15 2.62 -5.92 -2.11
CA GLU A 15 3.07 -7.30 -1.94
C GLU A 15 3.37 -7.68 -0.48
N LYS A 16 3.65 -6.68 0.38
CA LYS A 16 4.03 -6.89 1.79
C LYS A 16 2.93 -7.62 2.56
N PHE A 17 1.67 -7.32 2.30
CA PHE A 17 0.55 -8.05 2.90
C PHE A 17 0.40 -9.46 2.34
N TRP A 18 0.57 -9.63 1.03
CA TRP A 18 0.24 -10.88 0.32
C TRP A 18 1.33 -11.95 0.45
N ARG A 19 2.62 -11.59 0.40
CA ARG A 19 3.75 -12.54 0.47
C ARG A 19 3.71 -13.44 1.71
N PRO A 20 3.47 -12.95 2.94
CA PRO A 20 3.30 -13.79 4.13
C PRO A 20 2.18 -14.83 3.96
N LEU A 21 1.03 -14.41 3.44
CA LEU A 21 -0.14 -15.27 3.27
C LEU A 21 0.16 -16.42 2.29
N VAL A 22 0.86 -16.13 1.19
CA VAL A 22 1.31 -17.14 0.22
C VAL A 22 2.23 -18.17 0.89
N MET A 23 3.12 -17.73 1.79
CA MET A 23 4.02 -18.60 2.55
C MET A 23 3.34 -19.31 3.73
N GLY A 24 2.06 -19.03 4.02
CA GLY A 24 1.37 -19.59 5.19
C GLY A 24 1.88 -19.03 6.53
N VAL A 25 2.40 -17.80 6.52
CA VAL A 25 2.85 -17.03 7.68
C VAL A 25 1.85 -15.92 7.96
N ILE A 26 1.60 -15.63 9.23
CA ILE A 26 0.69 -14.54 9.62
C ILE A 26 1.37 -13.18 9.35
N PRO A 27 0.78 -12.30 8.52
CA PRO A 27 1.22 -10.92 8.38
C PRO A 27 0.88 -10.11 9.65
N ILE A 28 1.86 -9.37 10.16
CA ILE A 28 1.69 -8.33 11.18
C ILE A 28 1.66 -7.00 10.40
N TYR A 29 0.46 -6.46 10.17
CA TYR A 29 0.21 -5.43 9.17
C TYR A 29 -0.02 -4.04 9.76
N PHE A 30 0.57 -3.03 9.12
CA PHE A 30 0.30 -1.61 9.30
C PHE A 30 0.41 -0.90 7.94
N GLY A 31 -0.60 -0.12 7.54
CA GLY A 31 -0.65 0.43 6.18
C GLY A 31 -2.05 0.91 5.83
N SER A 32 -2.62 0.39 4.75
CA SER A 32 -3.96 0.82 4.31
C SER A 32 -5.05 0.45 5.33
N PRO A 33 -5.92 1.40 5.73
CA PRO A 33 -7.08 1.10 6.58
C PRO A 33 -8.12 0.22 5.86
N THR A 34 -8.09 0.14 4.53
CA THR A 34 -9.03 -0.67 3.74
C THR A 34 -8.57 -2.12 3.58
N ILE A 35 -7.41 -2.53 4.12
CA ILE A 35 -6.90 -3.90 3.97
C ILE A 35 -7.85 -4.98 4.52
N LYS A 36 -8.62 -4.65 5.56
CA LYS A 36 -9.57 -5.57 6.19
C LYS A 36 -10.68 -6.00 5.22
N ASP A 37 -10.95 -5.21 4.18
CA ASP A 37 -11.87 -5.57 3.10
C ASP A 37 -11.32 -6.64 2.16
N TRP A 38 -10.00 -6.83 2.15
CA TRP A 38 -9.29 -7.63 1.15
C TRP A 38 -8.61 -8.87 1.72
N GLN A 39 -8.54 -9.03 3.05
CA GLN A 39 -7.96 -10.23 3.66
C GLN A 39 -8.76 -11.50 3.27
N PRO A 40 -8.09 -12.67 3.12
CA PRO A 40 -8.76 -13.91 2.68
C PRO A 40 -9.93 -14.33 3.57
N ASN A 41 -9.78 -14.18 4.89
CA ASN A 41 -10.76 -14.47 5.91
C ASN A 41 -10.71 -13.38 7.00
N ASN A 42 -11.77 -13.23 7.80
CA ASN A 42 -11.81 -12.21 8.88
C ASN A 42 -10.62 -12.30 9.85
N LYS A 43 -9.99 -13.47 9.96
CA LYS A 43 -8.82 -13.75 10.78
C LYS A 43 -7.71 -14.28 9.88
N SER A 44 -7.02 -13.39 9.17
CA SER A 44 -5.86 -13.77 8.33
C SER A 44 -4.62 -12.92 8.59
N ALA A 45 -4.73 -11.86 9.39
CA ALA A 45 -3.65 -10.95 9.72
C ALA A 45 -3.79 -10.44 11.15
N ILE A 46 -2.70 -9.95 11.71
CA ILE A 46 -2.68 -9.20 12.96
C ILE A 46 -2.46 -7.75 12.59
N PHE A 47 -3.37 -6.86 12.98
CA PHE A 47 -3.27 -5.45 12.64
C PHE A 47 -2.66 -4.68 13.81
N VAL A 48 -1.60 -3.93 13.54
CA VAL A 48 -0.93 -3.11 14.57
C VAL A 48 -1.89 -2.11 15.19
N GLU A 49 -2.82 -1.57 14.39
CA GLU A 49 -3.83 -0.59 14.81
C GLU A 49 -4.86 -1.15 15.82
N ASP A 50 -5.01 -2.47 15.92
CA ASP A 50 -5.93 -3.09 16.88
C ASP A 50 -5.36 -3.06 18.32
N PHE A 51 -4.10 -2.63 18.49
CA PHE A 51 -3.42 -2.54 19.77
C PHE A 51 -3.15 -1.08 20.14
N THR A 52 -3.50 -0.71 21.37
CA THR A 52 -3.26 0.64 21.91
C THR A 52 -1.77 0.96 22.06
N HIS A 53 -0.94 -0.06 22.32
CA HIS A 53 0.51 0.08 22.49
C HIS A 53 1.30 -1.09 21.87
N PRO A 54 2.53 -0.84 21.36
CA PRO A 54 3.40 -1.89 20.82
C PRO A 54 3.67 -3.05 21.80
N ARG A 55 3.69 -2.77 23.10
CA ARG A 55 3.82 -3.80 24.15
C ARG A 55 2.62 -4.75 24.20
N GLY A 56 1.40 -4.25 23.97
CA GLY A 56 0.21 -5.09 23.86
C GLY A 56 0.30 -6.04 22.69
N LEU A 57 0.77 -5.54 21.53
CA LEU A 57 1.07 -6.39 20.37
C LEU A 57 2.15 -7.42 20.70
N ALA A 58 3.25 -7.02 21.34
CA ALA A 58 4.33 -7.94 21.71
C ALA A 58 3.85 -9.07 22.64
N ASN A 59 3.05 -8.73 23.66
CA ASN A 59 2.46 -9.71 24.57
C ASN A 59 1.55 -10.69 23.81
N TYR A 60 0.68 -10.17 22.95
CA TYR A 60 -0.20 -11.00 22.11
C TYR A 60 0.58 -11.94 21.19
N LEU A 61 1.69 -11.47 20.61
CA LEU A 61 2.55 -12.30 19.75
C LEU A 61 3.23 -13.43 20.53
N ASN A 62 3.59 -13.21 21.79
CA ASN A 62 4.12 -14.28 22.66
C ASN A 62 3.05 -15.33 22.95
N GLU A 63 1.84 -14.91 23.35
CA GLU A 63 0.70 -15.82 23.57
C GLU A 63 0.36 -16.63 22.31
N LEU A 64 0.40 -15.97 21.16
CA LEU A 64 0.14 -16.59 19.86
C LEU A 64 1.21 -17.63 19.50
N ALA A 65 2.48 -17.34 19.80
CA ALA A 65 3.60 -18.26 19.51
C ALA A 65 3.49 -19.55 20.34
N ASP A 66 2.99 -19.46 21.57
CA ASP A 66 2.83 -20.62 22.47
C ASP A 66 1.51 -21.39 22.25
N ASN A 67 0.61 -20.89 21.40
CA ASN A 67 -0.71 -21.48 21.17
C ASN A 67 -0.94 -21.86 19.71
N GLN A 68 -0.65 -23.13 19.37
CA GLN A 68 -0.79 -23.68 18.02
C GLN A 68 -2.21 -23.52 17.46
N THR A 69 -3.24 -23.81 18.27
CA THR A 69 -4.64 -23.68 17.85
C THR A 69 -4.99 -22.24 17.47
N LEU A 70 -4.52 -21.28 18.28
CA LEU A 70 -4.72 -19.86 17.99
C LEU A 70 -3.94 -19.44 16.74
N TYR A 71 -2.69 -19.88 16.58
CA TYR A 71 -1.89 -19.63 15.38
C TYR A 71 -2.57 -20.15 14.10
N ASP A 72 -3.08 -21.38 14.15
CA ASP A 72 -3.76 -22.02 13.00
C ASP A 72 -5.11 -21.39 12.67
N SER A 73 -5.76 -20.75 13.64
CA SER A 73 -6.98 -19.98 13.39
C SER A 73 -6.76 -18.80 12.43
N TYR A 74 -5.53 -18.28 12.28
CA TYR A 74 -5.17 -17.25 11.30
C TYR A 74 -4.87 -17.80 9.90
N ARG A 75 -4.68 -19.11 9.76
CA ARG A 75 -4.14 -19.75 8.54
C ARG A 75 -5.17 -20.58 7.79
N GLN A 76 -6.45 -20.30 8.00
CA GLN A 76 -7.53 -21.06 7.38
C GLN A 76 -7.48 -21.05 5.85
N HIS A 77 -6.90 -20.00 5.23
CA HIS A 77 -6.66 -19.97 3.79
C HIS A 77 -5.66 -21.00 3.26
N LYS A 78 -4.86 -21.59 4.15
CA LYS A 78 -3.96 -22.72 3.83
C LYS A 78 -4.50 -24.05 4.35
N LEU A 79 -5.19 -24.04 5.48
CA LEU A 79 -5.60 -25.27 6.17
C LEU A 79 -6.96 -25.81 5.70
N ASN A 80 -7.88 -24.93 5.30
CA ASN A 80 -9.21 -25.33 4.83
C ASN A 80 -9.24 -25.44 3.31
N TRP A 81 -8.97 -26.63 2.79
CA TRP A 81 -8.97 -26.91 1.35
C TRP A 81 -10.35 -26.80 0.70
N ARG A 82 -11.44 -26.98 1.46
CA ARG A 82 -12.81 -26.93 0.91
C ARG A 82 -13.29 -25.51 0.71
N ASN A 83 -12.94 -24.60 1.62
CA ASN A 83 -13.30 -23.19 1.55
C ASN A 83 -12.16 -22.32 2.09
N PRO A 84 -11.06 -22.15 1.33
CA PRO A 84 -9.88 -21.45 1.82
C PRO A 84 -10.11 -19.93 1.97
N ILE A 85 -10.99 -19.34 1.16
CA ILE A 85 -11.24 -17.90 1.15
C ILE A 85 -12.73 -17.67 1.37
N SER A 86 -13.09 -17.06 2.50
CA SER A 86 -14.47 -16.67 2.80
C SER A 86 -14.83 -15.27 2.30
N ASN A 87 -13.83 -14.45 1.98
CA ASN A 87 -14.05 -13.09 1.50
C ASN A 87 -14.61 -13.07 0.07
N LYS A 88 -15.92 -12.81 -0.02
CA LYS A 88 -16.65 -12.75 -1.29
C LYS A 88 -16.20 -11.61 -2.20
N LYS A 89 -15.84 -10.45 -1.63
CA LYS A 89 -15.35 -9.28 -2.40
C LYS A 89 -14.01 -9.62 -3.06
N LEU A 90 -13.09 -10.22 -2.30
CA LEU A 90 -11.81 -10.70 -2.83
C LEU A 90 -12.03 -11.74 -3.93
N LEU A 91 -12.82 -12.78 -3.66
CA LEU A 91 -13.10 -13.84 -4.65
C LEU A 91 -13.71 -13.30 -5.93
N HIS A 92 -14.71 -12.42 -5.82
CA HIS A 92 -15.32 -11.78 -6.97
C HIS A 92 -14.26 -11.07 -7.81
N ASN A 93 -13.43 -10.21 -7.19
CA ASN A 93 -12.38 -9.48 -7.90
C ASN A 93 -11.29 -10.39 -8.48
N LEU A 94 -10.92 -11.49 -7.82
CA LEU A 94 -9.95 -12.44 -8.38
C LEU A 94 -10.47 -13.13 -9.65
N VAL A 95 -11.78 -13.35 -9.76
CA VAL A 95 -12.41 -14.04 -10.90
C VAL A 95 -12.79 -13.06 -12.02
N THR A 96 -13.28 -11.86 -11.67
CA THR A 96 -13.84 -10.92 -12.66
C THR A 96 -12.84 -9.89 -13.17
N ARG A 97 -11.66 -9.77 -12.56
CA ARG A 97 -10.66 -8.77 -12.94
C ARG A 97 -10.15 -9.03 -14.36
N GLN A 98 -10.30 -8.01 -15.21
CA GLN A 98 -10.01 -8.07 -16.65
C GLN A 98 -8.53 -7.87 -17.00
N TYR A 99 -7.71 -7.39 -16.06
CA TYR A 99 -6.28 -7.15 -16.26
C TYR A 99 -5.51 -7.47 -14.98
N HIS A 100 -4.36 -8.13 -15.08
CA HIS A 100 -3.50 -8.38 -13.92
C HIS A 100 -2.03 -8.41 -14.35
N ILE A 101 -1.14 -8.08 -13.41
CA ILE A 101 0.31 -8.16 -13.62
C ILE A 101 0.67 -9.63 -13.88
N GLY A 102 1.34 -9.91 -14.99
CA GLY A 102 1.69 -11.27 -15.42
C GLY A 102 0.69 -11.92 -16.39
N ASP A 103 -0.39 -11.23 -16.78
CA ASP A 103 -1.30 -11.72 -17.81
C ASP A 103 -0.56 -11.90 -19.15
N SER A 104 -0.35 -13.16 -19.50
CA SER A 104 0.38 -13.59 -20.71
C SER A 104 -0.56 -13.88 -21.88
N SER A 105 -1.87 -13.62 -21.71
CA SER A 105 -2.87 -13.90 -22.75
C SER A 105 -2.58 -13.07 -24.00
N PRO A 106 -2.62 -13.68 -25.21
CA PRO A 106 -2.40 -12.96 -26.45
C PRO A 106 -3.36 -11.78 -26.60
N GLY A 107 -2.88 -10.66 -27.15
CA GLY A 107 -3.78 -9.67 -27.76
C GLY A 107 -3.87 -8.26 -27.15
N ALA A 108 -3.09 -7.90 -26.13
CA ALA A 108 -2.76 -6.50 -25.79
C ALA A 108 -1.78 -6.47 -24.60
N SER A 109 -1.08 -5.35 -24.37
CA SER A 109 -0.25 -5.15 -23.18
C SER A 109 -1.10 -5.02 -21.90
N LEU A 110 -0.46 -5.10 -20.73
CA LEU A 110 -1.11 -4.82 -19.44
C LEU A 110 -1.77 -3.43 -19.44
N PHE A 111 -1.09 -2.44 -20.02
CA PHE A 111 -1.57 -1.07 -20.07
C PHE A 111 -2.81 -0.95 -20.95
N ASP A 112 -2.80 -1.55 -22.13
CA ASP A 112 -3.96 -1.56 -23.02
C ASP A 112 -5.19 -2.19 -22.34
N LYS A 113 -5.00 -3.33 -21.65
CA LYS A 113 -6.09 -4.00 -20.92
C LYS A 113 -6.61 -3.15 -19.76
N PHE A 114 -5.71 -2.48 -19.04
CA PHE A 114 -6.07 -1.54 -17.99
C PHE A 114 -6.88 -0.36 -18.54
N GLU A 115 -6.40 0.27 -19.61
CA GLU A 115 -7.06 1.38 -20.29
C GLU A 115 -8.45 0.98 -20.78
N CYS A 116 -8.58 -0.17 -21.45
CA CYS A 116 -9.88 -0.71 -21.85
C CYS A 116 -10.81 -0.95 -20.65
N SER A 117 -10.30 -1.49 -19.54
CA SER A 117 -11.09 -1.72 -18.33
C SER A 117 -11.59 -0.39 -17.72
N VAL A 118 -10.75 0.64 -17.68
CA VAL A 118 -11.13 2.00 -17.24
C VAL A 118 -12.18 2.58 -18.18
N CYS A 119 -11.99 2.52 -19.49
CA CYS A 119 -12.95 3.01 -20.48
C CYS A 119 -14.30 2.30 -20.35
N ASN A 120 -14.31 0.97 -20.22
CA ASN A 120 -15.54 0.21 -20.01
C ASN A 120 -16.23 0.59 -18.70
N TYR A 121 -15.47 0.78 -17.62
CA TYR A 121 -16.03 1.22 -16.35
C TYR A 121 -16.68 2.61 -16.48
N VAL A 122 -15.99 3.57 -17.09
CA VAL A 122 -16.50 4.93 -17.32
C VAL A 122 -17.76 4.89 -18.19
N ILE A 123 -17.77 4.18 -19.32
CA ILE A 123 -18.93 4.13 -20.21
C ILE A 123 -20.15 3.47 -19.54
N ASN A 124 -19.96 2.37 -18.83
CA ASN A 124 -21.07 1.55 -18.31
C ASN A 124 -21.53 1.94 -16.91
N THR A 125 -20.68 2.64 -16.16
CA THR A 125 -20.89 2.87 -14.72
C THR A 125 -20.92 4.35 -14.35
N ALA A 126 -20.63 5.28 -15.28
CA ALA A 126 -20.52 6.71 -14.99
C ALA A 126 -21.77 7.28 -14.29
N ARG A 127 -21.68 7.31 -12.96
CA ARG A 127 -22.25 8.35 -12.11
C ARG A 127 -21.26 9.52 -12.05
N ASN A 128 -21.76 10.69 -11.62
CA ASN A 128 -21.03 11.94 -11.38
C ASN A 128 -19.96 11.84 -10.28
N VAL A 129 -19.04 10.88 -10.34
CA VAL A 129 -17.90 10.77 -9.41
C VAL A 129 -16.68 11.31 -10.13
N MET A 130 -16.47 12.62 -10.00
CA MET A 130 -15.24 13.27 -10.45
C MET A 130 -14.17 13.08 -9.37
N ALA A 131 -13.05 12.45 -9.72
CA ALA A 131 -11.87 12.46 -8.87
C ALA A 131 -11.45 13.91 -8.62
N ASN A 132 -11.19 14.27 -7.37
CA ASN A 132 -10.67 15.59 -6.99
C ASN A 132 -9.21 15.46 -6.52
N SER A 133 -8.61 16.58 -6.12
CA SER A 133 -7.22 16.63 -5.61
C SER A 133 -6.97 15.75 -4.38
N ARG A 134 -8.02 15.24 -3.73
CA ARG A 134 -7.94 14.33 -2.58
C ARG A 134 -8.17 12.86 -2.94
N HIS A 135 -8.43 12.52 -4.20
CA HIS A 135 -8.81 11.16 -4.59
C HIS A 135 -7.73 10.11 -4.29
N TYR A 136 -6.45 10.48 -4.42
CA TYR A 136 -5.29 9.68 -4.01
C TYR A 136 -4.48 10.34 -2.89
N ASN A 137 -5.12 11.19 -2.09
CA ASN A 137 -4.46 11.79 -0.94
C ASN A 137 -4.18 10.69 0.09
N CYS A 138 -2.89 10.47 0.33
CA CYS A 138 -2.42 9.94 1.60
C CYS A 138 -2.12 11.12 2.53
N PRO A 139 -2.45 11.03 3.84
CA PRO A 139 -2.08 12.07 4.79
C PRO A 139 -0.63 12.53 4.59
N LEU A 140 -0.44 13.83 4.34
CA LEU A 140 0.88 14.43 4.08
C LEU A 140 1.84 14.20 5.26
N GLU A 141 1.29 14.18 6.47
CA GLU A 141 1.98 13.64 7.64
C GLU A 141 1.73 12.14 7.69
N PRO A 142 2.76 11.29 7.48
CA PRO A 142 2.59 9.87 7.55
C PRO A 142 2.06 9.50 8.93
N VAL A 143 1.00 8.70 8.98
CA VAL A 143 0.51 8.16 10.25
C VAL A 143 1.53 7.13 10.71
N TYR A 144 2.16 7.39 11.86
CA TYR A 144 3.09 6.47 12.49
C TYR A 144 2.41 5.73 13.63
N ALA A 145 2.81 4.48 13.87
CA ALA A 145 2.45 3.78 15.09
C ALA A 145 2.95 4.55 16.32
N HIS A 146 2.13 4.64 17.37
CA HIS A 146 2.47 5.36 18.59
C HIS A 146 3.65 4.69 19.33
N LEU A 147 4.77 5.40 19.45
CA LEU A 147 5.92 4.96 20.23
C LEU A 147 5.74 5.29 21.71
N GLU A 148 6.06 4.35 22.60
CA GLU A 148 5.92 4.52 24.07
C GLU A 148 6.71 5.74 24.58
N ASP A 149 7.96 5.88 24.16
CA ASP A 149 8.85 6.94 24.66
C ASP A 149 8.64 8.31 23.98
N LYS A 150 7.84 8.37 22.91
CA LYS A 150 7.70 9.53 22.00
C LYS A 150 9.03 10.12 21.49
N LYS A 151 10.16 9.45 21.71
CA LYS A 151 11.48 9.86 21.24
C LYS A 151 11.62 9.50 19.77
N MET A 152 12.10 10.43 18.98
CA MET A 152 12.42 10.15 17.58
C MET A 152 13.59 9.17 17.50
N PRO A 153 13.48 8.09 16.69
CA PRO A 153 14.61 7.22 16.40
C PRO A 153 15.81 7.98 15.82
N ARG A 154 17.04 7.50 16.07
CA ARG A 154 18.29 8.16 15.64
C ARG A 154 18.36 8.43 14.14
N ASN A 155 17.77 7.55 13.32
CA ASN A 155 17.92 7.58 11.86
C ASN A 155 16.73 8.29 11.17
N VAL A 156 15.82 8.91 11.93
CA VAL A 156 14.64 9.57 11.36
C VAL A 156 15.02 10.73 10.43
N ALA A 157 16.15 11.39 10.71
CA ALA A 157 16.66 12.47 9.86
C ALA A 157 16.93 11.99 8.42
N ASP A 158 17.53 10.80 8.25
CA ASP A 158 17.85 10.25 6.94
C ASP A 158 16.58 9.93 6.15
N TRP A 159 15.59 9.29 6.79
CA TRP A 159 14.30 9.00 6.18
C TRP A 159 13.53 10.26 5.78
N ARG A 160 13.57 11.30 6.63
CA ARG A 160 12.95 12.59 6.33
C ARG A 160 13.64 13.29 5.17
N SER A 161 14.97 13.25 5.12
CA SER A 161 15.74 13.80 4.01
C SER A 161 15.37 13.13 2.68
N MET A 162 15.27 11.80 2.66
CA MET A 162 14.81 11.07 1.47
C MET A 162 13.39 11.46 1.06
N MET A 163 12.48 11.63 2.02
CA MET A 163 11.12 12.06 1.76
C MET A 163 11.08 13.49 1.20
N GLU A 164 11.88 14.41 1.74
CA GLU A 164 12.00 15.79 1.25
C GLU A 164 12.50 15.83 -0.20
N VAL A 165 13.52 15.01 -0.53
CA VAL A 165 14.01 14.87 -1.91
C VAL A 165 12.91 14.35 -2.82
N GLY A 166 12.20 13.28 -2.44
CA GLY A 166 11.11 12.71 -3.22
C GLY A 166 9.95 13.68 -3.44
N GLN A 167 9.60 14.47 -2.43
CA GLN A 167 8.60 15.54 -2.55
C GLN A 167 9.05 16.61 -3.55
N CYS A 168 10.32 16.99 -3.51
CA CYS A 168 10.85 17.97 -4.45
C CYS A 168 10.86 17.45 -5.89
N GLN A 169 11.30 16.20 -6.09
CA GLN A 169 11.26 15.51 -7.37
C GLN A 169 9.84 15.51 -7.95
N ALA A 170 8.84 15.14 -7.14
CA ALA A 170 7.45 15.14 -7.58
C ALA A 170 6.95 16.54 -7.98
N LYS A 171 7.28 17.59 -7.21
CA LYS A 171 6.91 18.98 -7.54
C LYS A 171 7.55 19.45 -8.86
N ILE A 172 8.84 19.18 -9.06
CA ILE A 172 9.54 19.56 -10.29
C ILE A 172 8.93 18.84 -11.48
N LEU A 173 8.65 17.54 -11.33
CA LEU A 173 8.07 16.74 -12.39
C LEU A 173 6.65 17.21 -12.77
N ASP A 174 5.80 17.54 -11.78
CA ASP A 174 4.47 18.14 -12.03
C ASP A 174 4.59 19.48 -12.78
N GLU A 175 5.53 20.35 -12.40
CA GLU A 175 5.77 21.60 -13.10
C GLU A 175 6.24 21.37 -14.55
N PHE A 176 7.13 20.42 -14.77
CA PHE A 176 7.63 20.10 -16.11
C PHE A 176 6.52 19.55 -17.00
N PHE A 177 5.67 18.67 -16.47
CA PHE A 177 4.48 18.18 -17.17
C PHE A 177 3.48 19.30 -17.48
N ARG A 178 3.23 20.22 -16.54
CA ARG A 178 2.32 21.36 -16.76
C ARG A 178 2.83 22.37 -17.78
N ARG A 179 4.15 22.55 -17.89
CA ARG A 179 4.76 23.41 -18.92
C ARG A 179 4.58 22.85 -20.34
N ASN A 180 4.26 21.56 -20.45
CA ASN A 180 4.02 20.87 -21.72
C ASN A 180 5.18 21.05 -22.72
N SER A 181 6.40 20.97 -22.21
CA SER A 181 7.64 21.11 -22.97
C SER A 181 8.53 19.90 -22.72
N SER A 182 9.25 19.43 -23.74
CA SER A 182 10.25 18.36 -23.58
C SER A 182 11.35 18.79 -22.62
N PHE A 183 11.75 17.90 -21.72
CA PHE A 183 12.89 18.06 -20.84
C PHE A 183 13.74 16.78 -20.90
N HIS A 184 15.03 16.90 -20.63
CA HIS A 184 15.93 15.78 -20.47
C HIS A 184 16.19 15.52 -19.00
N GLU A 185 16.73 14.34 -18.69
CA GLU A 185 17.15 13.96 -17.34
C GLU A 185 18.10 15.00 -16.71
N ALA A 186 19.02 15.55 -17.51
CA ALA A 186 19.94 16.59 -17.05
C ALA A 186 19.23 17.89 -16.61
N ASP A 187 18.14 18.28 -17.29
CA ASP A 187 17.37 19.48 -16.93
C ASP A 187 16.67 19.28 -15.58
N PHE A 188 16.15 18.06 -15.35
CA PHE A 188 15.49 17.67 -14.11
C PHE A 188 16.47 17.63 -12.94
N GLU A 189 17.63 16.98 -13.10
CA GLU A 189 18.65 16.88 -12.05
C GLU A 189 19.26 18.23 -11.69
N ALA A 190 19.48 19.11 -12.69
CA ALA A 190 19.95 20.47 -12.45
C ALA A 190 18.94 21.29 -11.63
N GLU A 191 17.64 21.18 -11.95
CA GLU A 191 16.59 21.87 -11.21
C GLU A 191 16.40 21.30 -9.80
N LEU A 192 16.49 19.98 -9.64
CA LEU A 192 16.43 19.32 -8.34
C LEU A 192 17.56 19.79 -7.43
N THR A 193 18.80 19.73 -7.92
CA THR A 193 19.99 20.21 -7.18
C THR A 193 19.82 21.67 -6.79
N ARG A 194 19.43 22.52 -7.75
CA ARG A 194 19.22 23.96 -7.52
C ARG A 194 18.18 24.22 -6.43
N ARG A 195 17.07 23.48 -6.38
CA ARG A 195 16.01 23.67 -5.38
C ARG A 195 16.40 23.10 -4.02
N MET A 196 17.06 21.95 -3.97
CA MET A 196 17.55 21.35 -2.74
C MET A 196 18.58 22.28 -2.06
N ASP A 197 19.56 22.78 -2.80
CA ASP A 197 20.60 23.69 -2.28
C ASP A 197 20.02 25.01 -1.76
N ARG A 198 18.98 25.52 -2.42
CA ARG A 198 18.32 26.78 -2.05
C ARG A 198 17.17 26.59 -1.06
N ASN A 199 16.92 25.36 -0.60
CA ASN A 199 15.78 25.00 0.25
C ASN A 199 14.42 25.49 -0.32
N GLN A 200 14.27 25.42 -1.64
CA GLN A 200 13.08 25.83 -2.41
C GLN A 200 12.11 24.67 -2.68
N CYS A 201 12.34 23.52 -2.05
CA CYS A 201 11.50 22.33 -2.16
C CYS A 201 10.33 22.32 -1.16
N LYS A 202 10.33 23.22 -0.17
CA LYS A 202 9.30 23.33 0.87
C LYS A 202 8.07 24.07 0.35
#